data_AF-A0A2N5VEQ1-F1
#
_entry.id   AF-A0A2N5VEQ1-F1
#
_cell.length_a   1.000
_cell.length_b   1.000
_cell.length_c   1.000
_cell.angle_alpha   90.00
_cell.angle_beta   90.00
_cell.angle_gamma   90.00
#
_symmetry.space_group_name_H-M   'P 1'
#
loop_
_entity.id
_entity.type
_entity.pdbx_description
1 polymer ?
#
loop_
_entity_poly.entity_id
_entity_poly.type
_entity_poly.pdbx_seq_one_letter_code
_entity_poly.pdbx_strand_id
1 'polypeptide(L)'
;MSEGWCLTESDPAIFSTLLSDLGVSGLQVEELWSLDNDSLDQLKPVHALIFLFKYLDSHQREASKQAGEQQPPPPGTWFARQVITNACATLAILNAVMNIPSSSNIQLGSELTQLKEFSVDLDSHMTGELLTNSERIRAVHNSFARPDPFQRDEPKQASTEDAYHFITYMPIQGKLYELDGLNPLPVYHGPIPDGQSWTSVAREVVQNRINTYASTEVHFNLMAVCEDRLRVLQARKATLPAGSMGLDNLNTEIEAEESKRKRWVEEIAIKRHNHIGLIHALMVGLAKRGKLADQVEIAKKKMAERRSRASADQMHLATISARLSFLLTPLLPYAGDSGYGTLALQVHAFACGAVPTAPVLLYLCVHRMRRVHQSVHHHDNNYALRREPKPSFN
;
A
#
# COMPACT_ATOMS: atom_id res chain seq x y z
N MET A 1 -1.30 24.33 -4.84
CA MET A 1 -2.71 24.67 -5.16
C MET A 1 -3.28 23.48 -5.88
N SER A 2 -4.29 22.81 -5.31
CA SER A 2 -4.90 21.58 -5.86
C SER A 2 -5.98 21.88 -6.90
N GLU A 3 -5.79 22.91 -7.74
CA GLU A 3 -6.85 23.44 -8.60
C GLU A 3 -7.44 22.33 -9.49
N GLY A 4 -8.63 21.86 -9.11
CA GLY A 4 -9.43 20.93 -9.87
C GLY A 4 -9.04 19.45 -9.84
N TRP A 5 -8.23 18.94 -8.89
CA TRP A 5 -7.93 17.50 -8.76
C TRP A 5 -8.29 16.94 -7.36
N CYS A 6 -9.04 15.83 -7.33
CA CYS A 6 -9.55 15.21 -6.12
C CYS A 6 -8.70 14.02 -5.64
N LEU A 7 -8.76 13.68 -4.35
CA LEU A 7 -8.13 12.44 -3.87
C LEU A 7 -8.86 11.23 -4.46
N THR A 8 -8.09 10.26 -4.94
CA THR A 8 -8.60 8.98 -5.47
C THR A 8 -8.40 7.88 -4.44
N GLU A 9 -9.43 7.06 -4.23
CA GLU A 9 -9.35 5.89 -3.35
C GLU A 9 -8.54 4.76 -4.03
N SER A 10 -7.78 4.00 -3.23
CA SER A 10 -6.99 2.87 -3.72
C SER A 10 -7.88 1.64 -3.94
N ASP A 11 -8.56 1.62 -5.07
CA ASP A 11 -9.58 0.61 -5.39
C ASP A 11 -9.38 0.08 -6.82
N PRO A 12 -9.22 -1.25 -7.01
CA PRO A 12 -8.99 -1.84 -8.33
C PRO A 12 -10.14 -1.56 -9.32
N ALA A 13 -11.38 -1.45 -8.84
CA ALA A 13 -12.53 -1.12 -9.68
C ALA A 13 -12.44 0.31 -10.21
N ILE A 14 -11.98 1.25 -9.38
CA ILE A 14 -11.77 2.65 -9.78
C ILE A 14 -10.68 2.72 -10.84
N PHE A 15 -9.53 2.08 -10.62
CA PHE A 15 -8.42 2.12 -11.57
C PHE A 15 -8.78 1.43 -12.90
N SER A 16 -9.49 0.30 -12.85
CA SER A 16 -9.97 -0.40 -14.05
C SER A 16 -10.96 0.46 -14.84
N THR A 17 -11.92 1.10 -14.15
CA THR A 17 -12.92 1.97 -14.78
C THR A 17 -12.28 3.24 -15.32
N LEU A 18 -11.29 3.81 -14.63
CA LEU A 18 -10.54 4.98 -15.07
C LEU A 18 -9.84 4.69 -16.41
N LEU A 19 -9.18 3.54 -16.54
CA LEU A 19 -8.54 3.14 -17.80
C LEU A 19 -9.57 2.97 -18.93
N SER A 20 -10.69 2.29 -18.65
CA SER A 20 -11.78 2.11 -19.60
C SER A 20 -12.38 3.44 -20.05
N ASP A 21 -12.63 4.37 -19.13
CA ASP A 21 -13.21 5.70 -19.42
C ASP A 21 -12.23 6.59 -20.21
N LEU A 22 -10.92 6.35 -20.12
CA LEU A 22 -9.89 6.97 -20.96
C LEU A 22 -9.72 6.30 -22.33
N GLY A 23 -10.46 5.22 -22.59
CA GLY A 23 -10.45 4.51 -23.87
C GLY A 23 -9.42 3.38 -23.95
N VAL A 24 -8.76 3.03 -22.85
CA VAL A 24 -7.85 1.89 -22.80
C VAL A 24 -8.64 0.59 -22.80
N SER A 25 -8.25 -0.36 -23.65
CA SER A 25 -8.87 -1.68 -23.71
C SER A 25 -7.87 -2.82 -23.63
N GLY A 26 -8.31 -3.93 -23.05
CA GLY A 26 -7.50 -5.14 -22.84
C GLY A 26 -6.77 -5.19 -21.51
N LEU A 27 -6.91 -4.17 -20.65
CA LEU A 27 -6.34 -4.14 -19.31
C LEU A 27 -7.42 -4.14 -18.23
N GLN A 28 -7.00 -4.55 -17.04
CA GLN A 28 -7.72 -4.39 -15.79
C GLN A 28 -6.71 -4.27 -14.64
N VAL A 29 -7.21 -3.84 -13.49
CA VAL A 29 -6.41 -3.69 -12.27
C VAL A 29 -6.95 -4.61 -11.19
N GLU A 30 -6.07 -5.37 -10.55
CA GLU A 30 -6.39 -6.32 -9.48
C GLU A 30 -5.64 -5.96 -8.22
N GLU A 31 -6.29 -6.11 -7.06
CA GLU A 31 -5.62 -5.92 -5.77
C GLU A 31 -4.87 -7.18 -5.35
N LEU A 32 -3.66 -6.99 -4.84
CA LEU A 32 -2.81 -8.05 -4.30
C LEU A 32 -2.81 -8.00 -2.77
N TRP A 33 -3.36 -9.04 -2.16
CA TRP A 33 -3.40 -9.21 -0.70
C TRP A 33 -2.13 -9.83 -0.13
N SER A 34 -1.36 -10.49 -0.98
CA SER A 34 -0.12 -11.15 -0.64
C SER A 34 0.91 -10.97 -1.75
N LEU A 35 2.18 -10.96 -1.34
CA LEU A 35 3.33 -10.80 -2.21
C LEU A 35 3.88 -12.14 -2.70
N ASP A 36 3.22 -13.27 -2.46
CA ASP A 36 3.72 -14.57 -2.93
C ASP A 36 3.63 -14.71 -4.46
N ASN A 37 4.48 -15.60 -4.99
CA ASN A 37 4.55 -15.83 -6.42
C ASN A 37 3.25 -16.43 -6.98
N ASP A 38 2.53 -17.24 -6.20
CA ASP A 38 1.30 -17.91 -6.66
C ASP A 38 0.21 -16.87 -6.97
N SER A 39 0.07 -15.86 -6.12
CA SER A 39 -0.87 -14.76 -6.29
C SER A 39 -0.56 -13.91 -7.52
N LEU A 40 0.72 -13.62 -7.75
CA LEU A 40 1.18 -12.90 -8.95
C LEU A 40 1.04 -13.74 -10.23
N ASP A 41 1.29 -15.05 -10.13
CA ASP A 41 1.24 -15.97 -11.27
C ASP A 41 -0.19 -16.19 -11.77
N GLN A 42 -1.17 -16.18 -10.85
CA GLN A 42 -2.59 -16.23 -11.21
C GLN A 42 -3.01 -15.05 -12.10
N LEU A 43 -2.38 -13.88 -11.95
CA LEU A 43 -2.72 -12.65 -12.67
C LEU A 43 -1.98 -12.46 -13.99
N LYS A 44 -1.07 -13.37 -14.36
CA LYS A 44 -0.31 -13.25 -15.60
C LYS A 44 -1.24 -13.20 -16.83
N PRO A 45 -0.89 -12.40 -17.86
CA PRO A 45 0.26 -11.49 -17.92
C PRO A 45 0.07 -10.20 -17.08
N VAL A 46 1.07 -9.88 -16.25
CA VAL A 46 1.13 -8.64 -15.45
C VAL A 46 2.09 -7.67 -16.13
N HIS A 47 1.67 -6.42 -16.29
CA HIS A 47 2.42 -5.36 -16.97
C HIS A 47 3.08 -4.38 -16.01
N ALA A 48 2.44 -4.10 -14.88
CA ALA A 48 2.95 -3.18 -13.87
C ALA A 48 2.36 -3.49 -12.48
N LEU A 49 3.04 -3.03 -11.43
CA LEU A 49 2.52 -2.99 -10.07
C LEU A 49 2.36 -1.52 -9.64
N ILE A 50 1.20 -1.17 -9.09
CA ILE A 50 0.93 0.12 -8.49
C ILE A 50 1.01 -0.05 -6.98
N PHE A 51 1.92 0.67 -6.33
CA PHE A 51 2.13 0.57 -4.88
C PHE A 51 1.75 1.89 -4.21
N LEU A 52 0.87 1.80 -3.21
CA LEU A 52 0.47 2.88 -2.33
C LEU A 52 1.09 2.68 -0.96
N PHE A 53 1.71 3.73 -0.43
CA PHE A 53 2.31 3.73 0.90
C PHE A 53 2.18 5.10 1.56
N LYS A 54 2.29 5.13 2.89
CA LYS A 54 2.35 6.38 3.65
C LYS A 54 3.61 7.16 3.28
N TYR A 55 3.46 8.37 2.79
CA TYR A 55 4.58 9.24 2.44
C TYR A 55 5.31 9.69 3.72
N LEU A 56 6.62 9.45 3.74
CA LEU A 56 7.52 9.93 4.79
C LEU A 56 8.37 11.08 4.22
N ASP A 57 8.54 12.15 5.01
CA ASP A 57 9.36 13.28 4.61
C ASP A 57 10.82 12.87 4.33
N SER A 58 11.50 13.65 3.48
CA SER A 58 12.87 13.40 3.01
C SER A 58 13.89 13.16 4.12
N HIS A 59 13.68 13.67 5.33
CA HIS A 59 14.56 13.42 6.48
C HIS A 59 14.48 11.99 7.04
N GLN A 60 13.41 11.26 6.75
CA GLN A 60 13.21 9.85 7.16
C GLN A 60 13.44 8.87 6.00
N ARG A 61 13.63 9.37 4.78
CA ARG A 61 14.10 8.59 3.64
C ARG A 61 15.60 8.34 3.82
N GLU A 62 15.96 7.50 4.78
CA GLU A 62 17.33 6.98 4.85
C GLU A 62 17.67 6.36 3.50
N ALA A 63 18.81 6.77 2.93
CA ALA A 63 19.34 6.21 1.70
C ALA A 63 19.77 4.76 1.95
N SER A 64 18.79 3.85 1.99
CA SER A 64 19.05 2.44 1.90
C SER A 64 19.79 2.19 0.60
N LYS A 65 20.89 1.42 0.65
CA LYS A 65 21.64 0.99 -0.54
C LYS A 65 20.78 0.19 -1.54
N GLN A 66 19.56 -0.19 -1.14
CA GLN A 66 18.59 -0.93 -1.95
C GLN A 66 17.47 -0.04 -2.53
N ALA A 67 17.55 1.28 -2.39
CA ALA A 67 16.50 2.20 -2.87
C ALA A 67 16.48 2.40 -4.40
N GLY A 68 17.38 1.77 -5.15
CA GLY A 68 17.59 2.00 -6.57
C GLY A 68 18.30 3.32 -6.85
N GLU A 69 18.58 3.59 -8.12
CA GLU A 69 19.30 4.78 -8.57
C GLU A 69 18.45 5.62 -9.52
N GLN A 70 18.33 6.93 -9.28
CA GLN A 70 17.70 7.82 -10.24
C GLN A 70 18.58 7.95 -11.49
N GLN A 71 18.05 7.55 -12.64
CA GLN A 71 18.77 7.53 -13.90
C GLN A 71 17.87 8.05 -15.02
N PRO A 72 18.44 8.67 -16.08
CA PRO A 72 17.66 8.99 -17.27
C PRO A 72 16.95 7.73 -17.80
N PRO A 73 15.66 7.85 -18.18
CA PRO A 73 14.92 6.73 -18.71
C PRO A 73 15.60 6.16 -19.97
N PRO A 74 15.47 4.85 -20.23
CA PRO A 74 15.79 4.30 -21.55
C PRO A 74 15.03 5.04 -22.66
N PRO A 75 15.62 5.21 -23.86
CA PRO A 75 14.95 5.88 -24.98
C PRO A 75 13.57 5.29 -25.27
N GLY A 76 12.58 6.17 -25.49
CA GLY A 76 11.19 5.79 -25.74
C GLY A 76 10.34 5.48 -24.51
N THR A 77 10.91 5.60 -23.31
CA THR A 77 10.13 5.52 -22.05
C THR A 77 9.32 6.80 -21.87
N TRP A 78 8.05 6.64 -21.56
CA TRP A 78 7.17 7.72 -21.18
C TRP A 78 7.22 7.93 -19.66
N PHE A 79 7.54 9.12 -19.18
CA PHE A 79 7.58 9.39 -17.74
C PHE A 79 7.08 10.81 -17.44
N ALA A 80 5.98 10.88 -16.70
CA ALA A 80 5.40 12.13 -16.23
C ALA A 80 5.64 12.28 -14.72
N ARG A 81 6.21 13.42 -14.32
CA ARG A 81 6.35 13.80 -12.93
C ARG A 81 5.12 14.57 -12.46
N GLN A 82 4.85 14.55 -11.16
CA GLN A 82 3.72 15.22 -10.56
C GLN A 82 3.96 16.73 -10.46
N VAL A 83 3.04 17.50 -11.01
CA VAL A 83 3.04 18.97 -10.93
C VAL A 83 1.85 19.52 -10.14
N ILE A 84 0.78 18.73 -9.98
CA ILE A 84 -0.40 19.07 -9.16
C ILE A 84 -0.62 18.00 -8.08
N THR A 85 -1.01 18.42 -6.88
CA THR A 85 -1.38 17.53 -5.77
C THR A 85 -2.65 16.73 -6.08
N ASN A 86 -2.80 15.54 -5.48
CA ASN A 86 -3.94 14.62 -5.66
C ASN A 86 -4.03 13.92 -7.02
N ALA A 87 -3.20 14.28 -8.01
CA ALA A 87 -3.14 13.60 -9.30
C ALA A 87 -2.35 12.27 -9.29
N CYS A 88 -1.74 11.89 -8.16
CA CYS A 88 -0.80 10.76 -8.04
C CYS A 88 -1.36 9.43 -8.55
N ALA A 89 -2.64 9.12 -8.29
CA ALA A 89 -3.27 7.87 -8.74
C ALA A 89 -3.28 7.75 -10.26
N THR A 90 -3.80 8.78 -10.94
CA THR A 90 -3.84 8.84 -12.42
C THR A 90 -2.44 8.91 -13.01
N LEU A 91 -1.54 9.66 -12.38
CA LEU A 91 -0.16 9.74 -12.84
C LEU A 91 0.55 8.39 -12.78
N ALA A 92 0.38 7.64 -11.68
CA ALA A 92 0.97 6.31 -11.52
C ALA A 92 0.42 5.34 -12.59
N ILE A 93 -0.90 5.22 -12.73
CA ILE A 93 -1.46 4.28 -13.71
C ILE A 93 -1.15 4.66 -15.16
N LEU A 94 -1.02 5.95 -15.50
CA LEU A 94 -0.59 6.37 -16.83
C LEU A 94 0.91 6.15 -17.05
N ASN A 95 1.76 6.37 -16.05
CA ASN A 95 3.18 5.98 -16.10
C ASN A 95 3.33 4.47 -16.36
N ALA A 96 2.43 3.64 -15.85
CA ALA A 96 2.39 2.22 -16.20
C ALA A 96 1.96 1.99 -17.66
N VAL A 97 0.74 2.41 -18.00
CA VAL A 97 0.07 2.02 -19.24
C VAL A 97 0.77 2.57 -20.49
N MET A 98 1.33 3.78 -20.42
CA MET A 98 2.06 4.38 -21.54
C MET A 98 3.34 3.64 -21.90
N ASN A 99 3.88 2.81 -21.01
CA ASN A 99 5.11 2.04 -21.23
C ASN A 99 4.86 0.58 -21.57
N ILE A 100 3.60 0.14 -21.65
CA ILE A 100 3.28 -1.22 -22.10
C ILE A 100 3.70 -1.36 -23.57
N PRO A 101 4.47 -2.41 -23.92
CA PRO A 101 4.94 -2.60 -25.30
C PRO A 101 3.79 -2.72 -26.29
N SER A 102 3.92 -2.08 -27.45
CA SER A 102 2.93 -2.16 -28.55
C SER A 102 2.74 -3.57 -29.12
N SER A 103 3.65 -4.51 -28.82
CA SER A 103 3.50 -5.93 -29.12
C SER A 103 2.42 -6.61 -28.27
N SER A 104 2.02 -5.99 -27.16
CA SER A 104 0.90 -6.45 -26.34
C SER A 104 -0.40 -6.13 -27.07
N ASN A 105 -1.43 -6.98 -26.96
CA ASN A 105 -2.73 -6.75 -27.58
C ASN A 105 -3.58 -5.73 -26.80
N ILE A 106 -2.94 -4.64 -26.36
CA ILE A 106 -3.48 -3.57 -25.52
C ILE A 106 -3.63 -2.32 -26.36
N GLN A 107 -4.79 -1.68 -26.28
CA GLN A 107 -5.09 -0.47 -27.04
C GLN A 107 -5.20 0.71 -26.07
N LEU A 108 -4.43 1.77 -26.30
CA LEU A 108 -4.44 2.96 -25.44
C LEU A 108 -5.68 3.85 -25.62
N GLY A 109 -6.35 3.74 -26.77
CA GLY A 109 -7.40 4.68 -27.16
C GLY A 109 -6.83 5.99 -27.70
N SER A 110 -7.67 6.77 -28.40
CA SER A 110 -7.23 7.97 -29.12
C SER A 110 -6.66 9.04 -28.19
N GLU A 111 -7.26 9.25 -27.01
CA GLU A 111 -6.85 10.27 -26.04
C GLU A 111 -5.41 10.04 -25.57
N LEU A 112 -5.11 8.83 -25.10
CA LEU A 112 -3.78 8.50 -24.57
C LEU A 112 -2.74 8.34 -25.68
N THR A 113 -3.13 7.84 -26.86
CA THR A 113 -2.25 7.82 -28.03
C THR A 113 -1.81 9.23 -28.42
N GLN A 114 -2.74 10.18 -28.53
CA GLN A 114 -2.42 11.57 -28.87
C GLN A 114 -1.55 12.23 -27.80
N LEU A 115 -1.87 12.01 -26.51
CA LEU A 115 -1.06 12.52 -25.41
C LEU A 115 0.38 11.99 -25.49
N LYS A 116 0.53 10.68 -25.72
CA LYS A 116 1.84 10.03 -25.82
C LYS A 116 2.65 10.58 -26.98
N GLU A 117 2.04 10.71 -28.16
CA GLU A 117 2.66 11.27 -29.37
C GLU A 117 3.10 12.74 -29.18
N PHE A 118 2.26 13.56 -28.55
CA PHE A 118 2.60 14.97 -28.28
C PHE A 118 3.72 15.13 -27.25
N SER A 119 3.87 14.16 -26.34
CA SER A 119 4.86 14.21 -25.26
C SER A 119 6.25 13.67 -25.61
N VAL A 120 6.48 13.14 -26.82
CA VAL A 120 7.72 12.41 -27.16
C VAL A 120 9.01 13.21 -26.89
N ASP A 121 8.99 14.51 -27.15
CA ASP A 121 10.16 15.40 -26.98
C ASP A 121 10.11 16.24 -25.69
N LEU A 122 9.11 16.00 -24.83
CA LEU A 122 8.95 16.72 -23.57
C LEU A 122 9.76 16.05 -22.45
N ASP A 123 10.30 16.86 -21.55
CA ASP A 123 10.86 16.34 -20.30
C ASP A 123 9.75 15.88 -19.33
N SER A 124 10.15 15.25 -18.22
CA SER A 124 9.20 14.71 -17.23
C SER A 124 8.33 15.77 -16.58
N HIS A 125 8.82 17.02 -16.47
CA HIS A 125 8.07 18.15 -15.95
C HIS A 125 6.98 18.60 -16.91
N MET A 126 7.36 18.89 -18.15
CA MET A 126 6.46 19.34 -19.20
C MET A 126 5.42 18.27 -19.53
N THR A 127 5.81 16.99 -19.50
CA THR A 127 4.86 15.86 -19.64
C THR A 127 3.85 15.84 -18.50
N GLY A 128 4.29 16.11 -17.27
CA GLY A 128 3.41 16.28 -16.12
C GLY A 128 2.40 17.41 -16.30
N GLU A 129 2.86 18.59 -16.74
CA GLU A 129 2.00 19.74 -17.03
C GLU A 129 0.97 19.42 -18.11
N LEU A 130 1.42 18.84 -19.23
CA LEU A 130 0.56 18.40 -20.33
C LEU A 130 -0.57 17.48 -19.82
N LEU A 131 -0.22 16.46 -19.04
CA LEU A 131 -1.20 15.53 -18.47
C LEU A 131 -2.20 16.27 -17.56
N THR A 132 -1.70 17.12 -16.66
CA THR A 132 -2.57 17.79 -15.69
C THR A 132 -3.48 18.86 -16.30
N ASN A 133 -3.11 19.37 -17.48
CA ASN A 133 -3.90 20.32 -18.26
C ASN A 133 -4.95 19.64 -19.15
N SER A 134 -4.93 18.31 -19.31
CA SER A 134 -5.98 17.59 -20.04
C SER A 134 -7.30 17.65 -19.27
N GLU A 135 -8.29 18.34 -19.84
CA GLU A 135 -9.64 18.40 -19.29
C GLU A 135 -10.30 17.03 -19.26
N ARG A 136 -10.06 16.19 -20.28
CA ARG A 136 -10.64 14.85 -20.36
C ARG A 136 -10.10 13.95 -19.24
N ILE A 137 -8.78 13.92 -19.05
CA ILE A 137 -8.14 13.11 -18.00
C ILE A 137 -8.63 13.59 -16.63
N ARG A 138 -8.63 14.91 -16.40
CA ARG A 138 -9.10 15.52 -15.15
C ARG A 138 -10.58 15.21 -14.88
N ALA A 139 -11.44 15.26 -15.90
CA ALA A 139 -12.86 14.94 -15.76
C ALA A 139 -13.08 13.46 -15.40
N VAL A 140 -12.36 12.54 -16.04
CA VAL A 140 -12.44 11.11 -15.71
C VAL A 140 -11.93 10.85 -14.29
N HIS A 141 -10.78 11.42 -13.93
CA HIS A 141 -10.21 11.31 -12.58
C HIS A 141 -11.21 11.81 -11.52
N ASN A 142 -11.76 13.01 -11.69
CA ASN A 142 -12.71 13.59 -10.73
C ASN A 142 -14.08 12.90 -10.74
N SER A 143 -14.40 12.09 -11.76
CA SER A 143 -15.65 11.32 -11.77
C SER A 143 -15.72 10.30 -10.63
N PHE A 144 -14.58 9.94 -10.02
CA PHE A 144 -14.50 9.04 -8.87
C PHE A 144 -14.31 9.80 -7.54
N ALA A 145 -14.25 11.13 -7.59
CA ALA A 145 -14.22 11.93 -6.39
C ALA A 145 -15.50 11.73 -5.59
N ARG A 146 -15.37 11.68 -4.26
CA ARG A 146 -16.55 11.76 -3.40
C ARG A 146 -17.27 13.07 -3.74
N PRO A 147 -18.58 13.04 -4.06
CA PRO A 147 -19.34 14.26 -4.24
C PRO A 147 -19.15 15.10 -2.98
N ASP A 148 -18.54 16.28 -3.10
CA ASP A 148 -18.45 17.23 -2.01
C ASP A 148 -19.66 18.14 -2.10
N PRO A 149 -20.71 17.93 -1.28
CA PRO A 149 -21.91 18.73 -1.33
C PRO A 149 -21.70 20.12 -0.74
N PHE A 150 -20.56 20.36 -0.09
CA PHE A 150 -20.20 21.62 0.49
C PHE A 150 -18.84 21.99 -0.09
N GLN A 151 -18.79 22.38 -1.38
CA GLN A 151 -17.66 23.11 -1.93
C GLN A 151 -17.41 24.32 -1.01
N ARG A 152 -16.50 24.17 -0.06
CA ARG A 152 -16.02 25.27 0.76
C ARG A 152 -14.88 25.89 -0.03
N ASP A 153 -15.06 27.15 -0.42
CA ASP A 153 -14.00 28.00 -0.98
C ASP A 153 -12.91 28.31 0.08
N GLU A 154 -13.06 27.83 1.30
CA GLU A 154 -12.03 27.91 2.33
C GLU A 154 -10.93 26.87 2.05
N PRO A 155 -9.64 27.25 2.13
CA PRO A 155 -8.56 26.29 2.07
C PRO A 155 -8.81 25.27 3.19
N LYS A 156 -9.01 23.99 2.82
CA LYS A 156 -9.05 22.89 3.78
C LYS A 156 -7.86 23.10 4.71
N GLN A 157 -8.12 23.29 6.01
CA GLN A 157 -7.07 23.25 7.01
C GLN A 157 -6.22 22.01 6.70
N ALA A 158 -4.90 22.18 6.61
CA ALA A 158 -3.98 21.07 6.44
C ALA A 158 -4.38 20.02 7.46
N SER A 159 -4.99 18.94 7.00
CA SER A 159 -5.40 17.89 7.90
C SER A 159 -4.10 17.30 8.43
N THR A 160 -4.05 17.02 9.73
CA THR A 160 -3.00 16.20 10.33
C THR A 160 -3.11 14.74 9.87
N GLU A 161 -3.75 14.48 8.73
CA GLU A 161 -3.95 13.16 8.17
C GLU A 161 -2.69 12.75 7.43
N ASP A 162 -2.40 11.46 7.53
CA ASP A 162 -1.29 10.86 6.83
C ASP A 162 -1.45 11.03 5.32
N ALA A 163 -0.41 11.56 4.67
CA ALA A 163 -0.35 11.63 3.23
C ALA A 163 0.06 10.27 2.66
N TYR A 164 -0.66 9.78 1.65
CA TYR A 164 -0.34 8.55 0.94
C TYR A 164 0.09 8.85 -0.50
N HIS A 165 0.99 8.02 -1.02
CA HIS A 165 1.61 8.25 -2.33
C HIS A 165 1.63 7.00 -3.19
N PHE A 166 1.27 7.17 -4.47
CA PHE A 166 1.25 6.11 -5.48
C PHE A 166 2.53 6.14 -6.31
N ILE A 167 3.12 4.97 -6.52
CA ILE A 167 4.22 4.75 -7.46
C ILE A 167 3.95 3.53 -8.34
N THR A 168 4.71 3.40 -9.42
CA THR A 168 4.61 2.26 -10.34
C THR A 168 5.92 1.50 -10.42
N TYR A 169 5.87 0.17 -10.36
CA TYR A 169 6.96 -0.73 -10.71
C TYR A 169 6.65 -1.45 -12.01
N MET A 170 7.57 -1.45 -12.97
CA MET A 170 7.36 -2.18 -14.23
C MET A 170 8.68 -2.53 -14.94
N PRO A 171 8.66 -3.56 -15.82
CA PRO A 171 9.80 -3.89 -16.65
C PRO A 171 9.86 -2.96 -17.87
N ILE A 172 11.01 -2.34 -18.11
CA ILE A 172 11.29 -1.53 -19.30
C ILE A 172 12.60 -2.02 -19.90
N GLN A 173 12.56 -2.53 -21.13
CA GLN A 173 13.74 -3.00 -21.86
C GLN A 173 14.62 -3.99 -21.05
N GLY A 174 13.99 -4.98 -20.40
CA GLY A 174 14.68 -6.02 -19.62
C GLY A 174 15.22 -5.56 -18.26
N LYS A 175 14.83 -4.38 -17.80
CA LYS A 175 15.27 -3.78 -16.54
C LYS A 175 14.06 -3.41 -15.68
N LEU A 176 14.19 -3.48 -14.37
CA LEU A 176 13.14 -3.06 -13.45
C LEU A 176 13.27 -1.57 -13.13
N TYR A 177 12.17 -0.83 -13.30
CA TYR A 177 12.08 0.58 -12.97
C TYR A 177 10.95 0.86 -11.99
N GLU A 178 11.19 1.86 -11.15
CA GLU A 178 10.19 2.54 -10.34
C GLU A 178 9.93 3.94 -10.93
N LEU A 179 8.67 4.19 -11.28
CA LEU A 179 8.17 5.45 -11.80
C LEU A 179 7.42 6.16 -10.68
N ASP A 180 8.15 6.99 -9.94
CA ASP A 180 7.63 7.84 -8.88
C ASP A 180 7.49 9.27 -9.40
N GLY A 181 6.26 9.77 -9.47
CA GLY A 181 5.99 11.12 -9.95
C GLY A 181 6.61 12.24 -9.11
N LEU A 182 6.99 12.00 -7.86
CA LEU A 182 7.67 13.00 -7.04
C LEU A 182 9.17 13.10 -7.34
N ASN A 183 9.73 12.13 -8.06
CA ASN A 183 11.13 12.16 -8.48
C ASN A 183 11.28 12.82 -9.86
N PRO A 184 12.38 13.55 -10.11
CA PRO A 184 12.66 14.14 -11.41
C PRO A 184 12.95 13.09 -12.49
N LEU A 185 13.49 11.93 -12.09
CA LEU A 185 13.87 10.83 -12.97
C LEU A 185 13.33 9.49 -12.44
N PRO A 186 13.10 8.50 -13.33
CA PRO A 186 12.84 7.12 -12.93
C PRO A 186 13.94 6.54 -12.06
N VAL A 187 13.56 5.63 -11.16
CA VAL A 187 14.49 4.91 -10.29
C VAL A 187 14.75 3.53 -10.86
N TYR A 188 16.00 3.26 -11.21
CA TYR A 188 16.48 1.99 -11.73
C TYR A 188 16.79 1.00 -10.59
N HIS A 189 16.24 -0.21 -10.67
CA HIS A 189 16.39 -1.27 -9.66
C HIS A 189 17.27 -2.44 -10.12
N GLY A 190 17.81 -2.41 -11.34
CA GLY A 190 18.67 -3.48 -11.87
C GLY A 190 18.12 -4.19 -13.11
N PRO A 191 18.94 -5.04 -13.75
CA PRO A 191 18.47 -5.90 -14.83
C PRO A 191 17.57 -7.01 -14.28
N ILE A 192 16.62 -7.46 -15.08
CA ILE A 192 15.80 -8.64 -14.77
C ILE A 192 16.60 -9.86 -15.23
N PRO A 193 16.99 -10.79 -14.34
CA PRO A 193 17.78 -11.95 -14.71
C PRO A 193 17.08 -12.86 -15.72
N ASP A 194 17.85 -13.44 -16.65
CA ASP A 194 17.32 -14.36 -17.65
C ASP A 194 16.61 -15.56 -16.98
N GLY A 195 15.40 -15.86 -17.44
CA GLY A 195 14.56 -16.93 -16.89
C GLY A 195 13.82 -16.58 -15.59
N GLN A 196 14.05 -15.40 -15.00
CA GLN A 196 13.30 -14.94 -13.84
C GLN A 196 12.13 -14.05 -14.24
N SER A 197 10.98 -14.20 -13.56
CA SER A 197 9.85 -13.29 -13.72
C SER A 197 10.20 -11.92 -13.14
N TRP A 198 9.95 -10.85 -13.90
CA TRP A 198 10.15 -9.47 -13.42
C TRP A 198 9.36 -9.18 -12.14
N THR A 199 8.19 -9.80 -11.98
CA THR A 199 7.35 -9.67 -10.77
C THR A 199 8.05 -10.21 -9.52
N SER A 200 8.89 -11.24 -9.64
CA SER A 200 9.69 -11.76 -8.53
C SER A 200 10.74 -10.75 -8.07
N VAL A 201 11.36 -10.03 -9.00
CA VAL A 201 12.34 -8.97 -8.69
C VAL A 201 11.63 -7.78 -8.06
N ALA A 202 10.50 -7.35 -8.64
CA ALA A 202 9.68 -6.26 -8.09
C ALA A 202 9.17 -6.56 -6.68
N ARG A 203 8.76 -7.80 -6.41
CA ARG A 203 8.35 -8.28 -5.09
C ARG A 203 9.43 -8.04 -4.03
N GLU A 204 10.69 -8.34 -4.34
CA GLU A 204 11.80 -8.12 -3.41
C GLU A 204 12.00 -6.63 -3.11
N VAL A 205 11.91 -5.78 -4.14
CA VAL A 205 11.98 -4.31 -3.99
C VAL A 205 10.84 -3.79 -3.13
N VAL A 206 9.60 -4.21 -3.39
CA VAL A 206 8.42 -3.81 -2.61
C VAL A 206 8.54 -4.29 -1.17
N GLN A 207 8.98 -5.53 -0.94
CA GLN A 207 9.18 -6.06 0.41
C GLN A 207 10.25 -5.29 1.18
N ASN A 208 11.37 -4.95 0.52
CA ASN A 208 12.41 -4.12 1.13
C ASN A 208 11.88 -2.73 1.51
N ARG A 209 11.02 -2.13 0.67
CA ARG A 209 10.35 -0.88 0.99
C ARG A 209 9.39 -1.01 2.16
N ILE A 210 8.56 -2.05 2.24
CA ILE A 210 7.68 -2.29 3.38
C ILE A 210 8.51 -2.42 4.67
N ASN A 211 9.65 -3.09 4.61
CA ASN A 211 10.54 -3.30 5.75
C ASN A 211 11.21 -2.01 6.27
N THR A 212 11.15 -0.88 5.54
CA THR A 212 11.62 0.41 6.06
C THR A 212 10.63 1.07 7.02
N TYR A 213 9.38 0.60 7.06
CA TYR A 213 8.36 1.11 7.97
C TYR A 213 8.37 0.32 9.28
N ALA A 214 7.80 0.91 10.33
CA ALA A 214 7.57 0.20 11.59
C ALA A 214 6.70 -1.04 11.33
N SER A 215 6.95 -2.16 12.02
CA SER A 215 6.19 -3.40 11.81
C SER A 215 4.70 -3.31 12.19
N THR A 216 4.28 -2.22 12.81
CA THR A 216 2.87 -1.88 13.09
C THR A 216 2.21 -1.09 11.97
N GLU A 217 2.99 -0.55 11.03
CA GLU A 217 2.45 0.11 9.84
C GLU A 217 1.96 -0.95 8.87
N VAL A 218 0.69 -0.85 8.51
CA VAL A 218 -0.01 -1.80 7.63
C VAL A 218 -0.76 -1.08 6.51
N HIS A 219 -0.71 0.25 6.46
CA HIS A 219 -1.39 1.05 5.46
C HIS A 219 -0.60 1.05 4.14
N PHE A 220 -0.59 -0.11 3.50
CA PHE A 220 -0.09 -0.33 2.16
C PHE A 220 -1.21 -0.89 1.30
N ASN A 221 -1.19 -0.54 0.02
CA ASN A 221 -2.01 -1.22 -0.97
C ASN A 221 -1.14 -1.50 -2.19
N LEU A 222 -1.31 -2.68 -2.78
CA LEU A 222 -0.60 -3.10 -3.96
C LEU A 222 -1.63 -3.57 -4.98
N MET A 223 -1.53 -3.06 -6.19
CA MET A 223 -2.36 -3.46 -7.31
C MET A 223 -1.51 -3.92 -8.48
N ALA A 224 -2.00 -4.88 -9.25
CA ALA A 224 -1.41 -5.35 -10.49
C ALA A 224 -2.21 -4.85 -11.68
N VAL A 225 -1.53 -4.20 -12.62
CA VAL A 225 -2.08 -3.91 -13.96
C VAL A 225 -1.84 -5.15 -14.81
N CYS A 226 -2.90 -5.87 -15.15
CA CYS A 226 -2.84 -7.12 -15.89
C CYS A 226 -3.77 -7.09 -17.10
N GLU A 227 -3.61 -8.08 -17.99
CA GLU A 227 -4.56 -8.27 -19.08
C GLU A 227 -5.97 -8.55 -18.55
N ASP A 228 -6.98 -8.12 -19.30
CA ASP A 228 -8.39 -8.38 -19.02
C ASP A 228 -8.61 -9.90 -18.73
N ARG A 229 -8.96 -10.23 -17.47
CA ARG A 229 -9.16 -11.60 -16.99
C ARG A 229 -10.18 -12.33 -17.84
N LEU A 230 -11.31 -11.69 -18.11
CA LEU A 230 -12.39 -12.31 -18.86
C LEU A 230 -11.91 -12.67 -20.28
N ARG A 231 -11.16 -11.78 -20.94
CA ARG A 231 -10.54 -12.05 -22.24
C ARG A 231 -9.54 -13.20 -22.17
N VAL A 232 -8.67 -13.25 -21.16
CA VAL A 232 -7.68 -14.33 -20.96
C VAL A 232 -8.38 -15.67 -20.74
N LEU A 233 -9.38 -15.71 -19.86
CA LEU A 233 -10.13 -16.93 -19.54
C LEU A 233 -10.95 -17.42 -20.74
N GLN A 234 -11.58 -16.52 -21.49
CA GLN A 234 -12.31 -16.87 -22.72
C GLN A 234 -11.38 -17.40 -23.82
N ALA A 235 -10.20 -16.80 -24.00
CA ALA A 235 -9.20 -17.30 -24.94
C ALA A 235 -8.72 -18.71 -24.55
N ARG A 236 -8.47 -18.95 -23.25
CA ARG A 236 -8.13 -20.28 -22.72
C ARG A 236 -9.27 -21.29 -22.91
N LYS A 237 -10.53 -20.84 -22.80
CA LYS A 237 -11.70 -21.70 -23.01
C LYS A 237 -11.80 -22.15 -24.46
N ALA A 238 -11.50 -21.26 -25.40
CA ALA A 238 -11.51 -21.55 -26.82
C ALA A 238 -10.44 -22.57 -27.27
N THR A 239 -9.36 -22.76 -26.50
CA THR A 239 -8.30 -23.73 -26.82
C THR A 239 -8.54 -25.13 -26.25
N LEU A 240 -9.51 -25.30 -25.33
CA LEU A 240 -9.79 -26.58 -24.69
C LEU A 240 -10.86 -27.39 -25.46
N PRO A 241 -10.68 -28.72 -25.59
CA PRO A 241 -11.70 -29.58 -26.20
C PRO A 241 -12.95 -29.68 -25.32
N ALA A 242 -14.10 -29.84 -25.98
CA ALA A 242 -15.40 -29.99 -25.32
C ALA A 242 -15.39 -31.21 -24.37
N GLY A 243 -15.90 -31.03 -23.14
CA GLY A 243 -16.01 -32.09 -22.13
C GLY A 243 -14.74 -32.36 -21.31
N SER A 244 -13.70 -31.53 -21.41
CA SER A 244 -12.53 -31.63 -20.53
C SER A 244 -12.85 -31.17 -19.10
N MET A 245 -12.32 -31.85 -18.07
CA MET A 245 -12.50 -31.45 -16.66
C MET A 245 -12.04 -30.00 -16.38
N GLY A 246 -11.09 -29.49 -17.15
CA GLY A 246 -10.63 -28.10 -17.04
C GLY A 246 -11.65 -27.07 -17.52
N LEU A 247 -12.64 -27.46 -18.34
CA LEU A 247 -13.66 -26.56 -18.88
C LEU A 247 -14.64 -26.11 -17.78
N ASP A 248 -15.03 -26.99 -16.87
CA ASP A 248 -15.98 -26.68 -15.79
C ASP A 248 -15.36 -25.71 -14.77
N ASN A 249 -14.09 -25.94 -14.41
CA ASN A 249 -13.33 -25.00 -13.58
C ASN A 249 -13.22 -23.64 -14.26
N LEU A 250 -12.90 -23.61 -15.56
CA LEU A 250 -12.75 -22.38 -16.30
C LEU A 250 -14.08 -21.62 -16.48
N ASN A 251 -15.20 -22.33 -16.64
CA ASN A 251 -16.53 -21.72 -16.65
C ASN A 251 -16.84 -21.07 -15.30
N THR A 252 -16.49 -21.75 -14.20
CA THR A 252 -16.67 -21.22 -12.85
C THR A 252 -15.80 -19.97 -12.63
N GLU A 253 -14.56 -19.96 -13.11
CA GLU A 253 -13.68 -18.78 -13.07
C GLU A 253 -14.26 -17.61 -13.89
N ILE A 254 -14.80 -17.88 -15.08
CA ILE A 254 -15.46 -16.87 -15.93
C ILE A 254 -16.68 -16.29 -15.23
N GLU A 255 -17.55 -17.13 -14.68
CA GLU A 255 -18.76 -16.69 -13.96
C GLU A 255 -18.41 -15.87 -12.71
N ALA A 256 -17.34 -16.24 -12.00
CA ALA A 256 -16.84 -15.48 -10.85
C ALA A 256 -16.33 -14.10 -11.27
N GLU A 257 -15.58 -14.00 -12.37
CA GLU A 257 -15.07 -12.74 -12.91
C GLU A 257 -16.21 -11.84 -13.44
N GLU A 258 -17.20 -12.41 -14.14
CA GLU A 258 -18.39 -11.66 -14.57
C GLU A 258 -19.20 -11.14 -13.37
N SER A 259 -19.36 -11.96 -12.34
CA SER A 259 -20.05 -11.57 -11.10
C SER A 259 -19.31 -10.47 -10.35
N LYS A 260 -17.97 -10.51 -10.34
CA LYS A 260 -17.13 -9.45 -9.79
C LYS A 260 -17.29 -8.14 -10.57
N ARG A 261 -17.31 -8.17 -11.89
CA ARG A 261 -17.55 -6.96 -12.72
C ARG A 261 -18.91 -6.34 -12.46
N LYS A 262 -19.95 -7.15 -12.26
CA LYS A 262 -21.29 -6.66 -11.86
C LYS A 262 -21.24 -5.91 -10.52
N ARG A 263 -20.57 -6.50 -9.51
CA ARG A 263 -20.37 -5.84 -8.20
C ARG A 263 -19.60 -4.52 -8.34
N TRP A 264 -18.54 -4.50 -9.14
CA TRP A 264 -17.77 -3.28 -9.40
C TRP A 264 -18.63 -2.17 -10.02
N VAL A 265 -19.49 -2.50 -10.99
CA VAL A 265 -20.41 -1.51 -11.59
C VAL A 265 -21.33 -0.90 -10.52
N GLU A 266 -21.88 -1.73 -9.63
CA GLU A 266 -22.74 -1.26 -8.52
C GLU A 266 -21.96 -0.40 -7.52
N GLU A 267 -20.78 -0.85 -7.10
CA GLU A 267 -19.90 -0.12 -6.18
C GLU A 267 -19.50 1.25 -6.74
N ILE A 268 -19.08 1.30 -8.02
CA ILE A 268 -18.74 2.55 -8.70
C ILE A 268 -19.97 3.45 -8.81
N ALA A 269 -21.15 2.92 -9.15
CA ALA A 269 -22.37 3.71 -9.19
C ALA A 269 -22.71 4.35 -7.84
N ILE A 270 -22.52 3.61 -6.73
CA ILE A 270 -22.71 4.11 -5.37
C ILE A 270 -21.69 5.20 -5.03
N LYS A 271 -20.41 5.00 -5.39
CA LYS A 271 -19.33 5.96 -5.14
C LYS A 271 -19.52 7.28 -5.90
N ARG A 272 -20.02 7.20 -7.14
CA ARG A 272 -20.34 8.37 -7.99
C ARG A 272 -21.61 9.12 -7.55
N HIS A 273 -22.51 8.47 -6.81
CA HIS A 273 -23.80 9.05 -6.48
C HIS A 273 -23.72 10.11 -5.38
N ASN A 274 -24.41 11.24 -5.56
CA ASN A 274 -24.56 12.26 -4.53
C ASN A 274 -25.69 11.89 -3.53
N HIS A 275 -25.29 11.40 -2.36
CA HIS A 275 -26.21 10.90 -1.33
C HIS A 275 -26.94 11.99 -0.53
N ILE A 276 -26.72 13.29 -0.77
CA ILE A 276 -27.38 14.36 0.01
C ILE A 276 -28.90 14.30 -0.10
N GLY A 277 -29.44 14.06 -1.30
CA GLY A 277 -30.88 13.95 -1.50
C GLY A 277 -31.49 12.84 -0.64
N LEU A 278 -30.82 11.68 -0.59
CA LEU A 278 -31.21 10.54 0.24
C LEU A 278 -31.13 10.87 1.74
N ILE A 279 -30.02 11.45 2.18
CA ILE A 279 -29.82 11.84 3.59
C ILE A 279 -30.91 12.83 4.02
N HIS A 280 -31.18 13.85 3.21
CA HIS A 280 -32.22 14.83 3.48
C HIS A 280 -33.60 14.18 3.58
N ALA A 281 -33.97 13.31 2.64
CA ALA A 281 -35.24 12.60 2.66
C ALA A 281 -35.40 11.71 3.91
N LEU A 282 -34.34 11.02 4.33
CA LEU A 282 -34.32 10.21 5.55
C LEU A 282 -34.50 11.09 6.81
N MET A 283 -33.80 12.22 6.90
CA MET A 283 -33.92 13.16 8.01
C MET A 283 -35.34 13.72 8.11
N VAL A 284 -35.94 14.15 6.99
CA VAL A 284 -37.33 14.64 6.93
C VAL A 284 -38.32 13.53 7.32
N GLY A 285 -38.10 12.31 6.84
CA GLY A 285 -38.94 11.15 7.18
C GLY A 285 -38.92 10.82 8.68
N LEU A 286 -37.76 10.88 9.31
CA LEU A 286 -37.60 10.69 10.77
C LEU A 286 -38.25 11.83 11.56
N ALA A 287 -38.10 13.08 11.11
CA ALA A 287 -38.70 14.24 11.75
C ALA A 287 -40.24 14.17 11.72
N LYS A 288 -40.83 13.84 10.56
CA LYS A 288 -42.29 13.68 10.41
C LYS A 288 -42.87 12.60 11.31
N ARG A 289 -42.09 11.59 11.66
CA ARG A 289 -42.49 10.50 12.57
C ARG A 289 -42.20 10.80 14.04
N GLY A 290 -41.67 11.99 14.36
CA GLY A 290 -41.27 12.38 15.72
C GLY A 290 -40.06 11.61 16.28
N LYS A 291 -39.35 10.83 15.45
CA LYS A 291 -38.25 9.94 15.91
C LYS A 291 -36.87 10.56 15.81
N LEU A 292 -36.73 11.70 15.14
CA LEU A 292 -35.41 12.28 14.85
C LEU A 292 -34.66 12.66 16.14
N ALA A 293 -35.33 13.30 17.11
CA ALA A 293 -34.72 13.70 18.36
C ALA A 293 -34.17 12.49 19.16
N ASP A 294 -34.96 11.42 19.26
CA ASP A 294 -34.55 10.19 19.94
C ASP A 294 -33.30 9.58 19.30
N GLN A 295 -33.25 9.53 17.96
CA GLN A 295 -32.10 9.00 17.24
C GLN A 295 -30.86 9.87 17.42
N VAL A 296 -31.01 11.20 17.49
CA VAL A 296 -29.90 12.14 17.75
C VAL A 296 -29.33 11.91 19.15
N GLU A 297 -30.17 11.72 20.18
CA GLU A 297 -29.69 11.44 21.54
C GLU A 297 -28.99 10.08 21.64
N ILE A 298 -29.53 9.04 20.99
CA ILE A 298 -28.86 7.73 20.89
C ILE A 298 -27.48 7.89 20.21
N ALA A 299 -27.41 8.66 19.13
CA ALA A 299 -26.15 8.90 18.42
C ALA A 299 -25.13 9.65 19.28
N LYS A 300 -25.53 10.70 20.01
CA LYS A 300 -24.67 11.43 20.96
C LYS A 300 -24.10 10.51 22.04
N LYS A 301 -24.95 9.66 22.63
CA LYS A 301 -24.52 8.70 23.64
C LYS A 301 -23.48 7.72 23.09
N LYS A 302 -23.76 7.12 21.92
CA LYS A 302 -22.80 6.24 21.22
C LYS A 302 -21.49 6.96 20.89
N MET A 303 -21.55 8.23 20.50
CA MET A 303 -20.35 9.03 20.21
C MET A 303 -19.50 9.25 21.47
N ALA A 304 -20.13 9.58 22.59
CA ALA A 304 -19.45 9.75 23.87
C ALA A 304 -18.79 8.43 24.32
N GLU A 305 -19.49 7.30 24.22
CA GLU A 305 -18.97 5.96 24.53
C GLU A 305 -17.79 5.53 23.63
N ARG A 306 -17.74 6.01 22.38
CA ARG A 306 -16.61 5.75 21.48
C ARG A 306 -15.39 6.59 21.86
N ARG A 307 -15.61 7.88 22.18
CA ARG A 307 -14.53 8.78 22.63
C ARG A 307 -13.91 8.32 23.95
N SER A 308 -14.72 7.87 24.91
CA SER A 308 -14.20 7.35 26.18
C SER A 308 -13.39 6.07 25.99
N ARG A 309 -13.82 5.15 25.12
CA ARG A 309 -13.05 3.94 24.75
C ARG A 309 -11.72 4.28 24.09
N ALA A 310 -11.73 5.15 23.07
CA ALA A 310 -10.50 5.56 22.40
C ALA A 310 -9.50 6.23 23.37
N SER A 311 -9.99 7.07 24.29
CA SER A 311 -9.17 7.69 25.34
C SER A 311 -8.63 6.65 26.33
N ALA A 312 -9.42 5.66 26.72
CA ALA A 312 -8.98 4.58 27.60
C ALA A 312 -7.90 3.69 26.96
N ASP A 313 -8.06 3.34 25.68
CA ASP A 313 -7.09 2.55 24.92
C ASP A 313 -5.75 3.31 24.77
N GLN A 314 -5.82 4.62 24.49
CA GLN A 314 -4.63 5.48 24.42
C GLN A 314 -3.93 5.61 25.78
N MET A 315 -4.69 5.73 26.88
CA MET A 315 -4.15 5.81 28.23
C MET A 315 -3.56 4.46 28.71
N HIS A 316 -4.14 3.34 28.29
CA HIS A 316 -3.63 2.00 28.56
C HIS A 316 -2.28 1.76 27.86
N LEU A 317 -2.15 2.16 26.59
CA LEU A 317 -0.88 2.11 25.86
C LEU A 317 0.21 2.99 26.50
N ALA A 318 -0.15 4.21 26.92
CA ALA A 318 0.76 5.11 27.63
C ALA A 318 1.22 4.52 28.99
N THR A 319 0.32 3.86 29.72
CA THR A 319 0.63 3.23 31.00
C THR A 319 1.56 2.03 30.85
N ILE A 320 1.35 1.20 29.81
CA ILE A 320 2.26 0.09 29.48
C ILE A 320 3.65 0.63 29.12
N SER A 321 3.71 1.66 28.28
CA SER A 321 4.96 2.31 27.89
C SER A 321 5.73 2.81 29.12
N ALA A 322 5.10 3.59 30.00
CA ALA A 322 5.73 4.15 31.20
C ALA A 322 6.23 3.08 32.21
N ARG A 323 5.47 1.99 32.39
CA ARG A 323 5.90 0.87 33.26
C ARG A 323 7.13 0.17 32.71
N LEU A 324 7.21 0.03 31.40
CA LEU A 324 8.38 -0.53 30.75
C LEU A 324 9.60 0.36 30.90
N SER A 325 9.45 1.68 30.80
CA SER A 325 10.58 2.60 30.96
C SER A 325 11.12 2.46 32.37
N PHE A 326 10.25 2.52 33.38
CA PHE A 326 10.63 2.41 34.79
C PHE A 326 11.36 1.09 35.13
N LEU A 327 10.95 -0.03 34.55
CA LEU A 327 11.60 -1.33 34.77
C LEU A 327 12.98 -1.43 34.09
N LEU A 328 13.22 -0.68 33.01
CA LEU A 328 14.43 -0.79 32.20
C LEU A 328 15.47 0.29 32.50
N THR A 329 15.08 1.43 33.06
CA THR A 329 16.01 2.51 33.45
C THR A 329 17.17 2.05 34.34
N PRO A 330 16.98 1.18 35.36
CA PRO A 330 18.08 0.75 36.24
C PRO A 330 19.11 -0.15 35.55
N LEU A 331 18.79 -0.71 34.37
CA LEU A 331 19.64 -1.65 33.64
C LEU A 331 20.56 -0.93 32.62
N LEU A 332 20.31 0.34 32.31
CA LEU A 332 21.12 1.16 31.40
C LEU A 332 22.60 1.28 31.76
N PRO A 333 23.01 1.45 33.02
CA PRO A 333 24.43 1.61 33.37
C PRO A 333 25.27 0.35 33.14
N TYR A 334 24.62 -0.82 33.05
CA TYR A 334 25.28 -2.12 32.85
C TYR A 334 25.35 -2.56 31.39
N ALA A 335 24.86 -1.72 30.46
CA ALA A 335 24.86 -1.97 29.02
C ALA A 335 26.25 -1.86 28.35
N GLY A 336 27.30 -1.53 29.11
CA GLY A 336 28.59 -1.09 28.58
C GLY A 336 29.51 -2.15 27.96
N ASP A 337 29.39 -3.44 28.27
CA ASP A 337 30.46 -4.41 27.90
C ASP A 337 30.00 -5.81 27.46
N SER A 338 28.76 -5.95 26.99
CA SER A 338 28.34 -7.17 26.29
C SER A 338 27.34 -6.83 25.19
N GLY A 339 27.23 -7.66 24.15
CA GLY A 339 26.32 -7.48 23.00
C GLY A 339 24.81 -7.36 23.32
N TYR A 340 24.46 -7.24 24.61
CA TYR A 340 23.13 -6.96 25.15
C TYR A 340 22.88 -5.46 25.40
N GLY A 341 23.91 -4.61 25.35
CA GLY A 341 23.79 -3.17 25.62
C GLY A 341 22.92 -2.41 24.63
N THR A 342 23.04 -2.74 23.34
CA THR A 342 22.25 -2.15 22.26
C THR A 342 20.75 -2.47 22.40
N LEU A 343 20.42 -3.67 22.91
CA LEU A 343 19.04 -4.11 23.11
C LEU A 343 18.39 -3.38 24.30
N ALA A 344 19.11 -3.21 25.42
CA ALA A 344 18.61 -2.50 26.60
C ALA A 344 18.39 -1.00 26.31
N LEU A 345 19.30 -0.37 25.55
CA LEU A 345 19.16 1.00 25.06
C LEU A 345 17.98 1.17 24.09
N GLN A 346 17.76 0.21 23.18
CA GLN A 346 16.61 0.23 22.25
C GLN A 346 15.26 0.10 22.98
N VAL A 347 15.15 -0.79 23.97
CA VAL A 347 13.88 -0.96 24.71
C VAL A 347 13.64 0.22 25.67
N HIS A 348 14.68 0.84 26.25
CA HIS A 348 14.51 2.07 27.03
C HIS A 348 14.16 3.29 26.16
N ALA A 349 14.77 3.42 24.98
CA ALA A 349 14.42 4.48 24.02
C ALA A 349 12.98 4.33 23.48
N PHE A 350 12.51 3.09 23.27
CA PHE A 350 11.10 2.78 22.97
C PHE A 350 10.17 3.20 24.12
N ALA A 351 10.54 2.88 25.36
CA ALA A 351 9.71 3.19 26.52
C ALA A 351 9.69 4.69 26.90
N CYS A 352 10.72 5.46 26.54
CA CYS A 352 10.73 6.93 26.67
C CYS A 352 10.13 7.67 25.46
N GLY A 353 9.57 6.95 24.48
CA GLY A 353 8.91 7.54 23.31
C GLY A 353 9.85 8.12 22.25
N ALA A 354 11.13 7.74 22.27
CA ALA A 354 12.15 8.24 21.33
C ALA A 354 12.34 7.36 20.08
N VAL A 355 11.73 6.16 20.01
CA VAL A 355 11.77 5.25 18.83
C VAL A 355 10.42 4.54 18.67
N PRO A 356 9.84 4.41 17.46
CA PRO A 356 8.48 3.89 17.26
C PRO A 356 8.37 2.36 17.03
N THR A 357 9.27 1.52 17.58
CA THR A 357 9.33 0.08 17.24
C THR A 357 8.62 -0.87 18.22
N ALA A 358 7.38 -1.22 17.86
CA ALA A 358 6.54 -2.40 18.10
C ALA A 358 6.87 -3.53 19.14
N PRO A 359 5.82 -4.15 19.75
CA PRO A 359 5.86 -5.15 20.84
C PRO A 359 6.51 -6.53 20.55
N VAL A 360 7.01 -6.80 19.34
CA VAL A 360 7.66 -8.08 18.97
C VAL A 360 9.04 -8.20 19.63
N LEU A 361 9.78 -7.10 19.77
CA LEU A 361 11.03 -7.05 20.55
C LEU A 361 10.77 -7.34 22.03
N LEU A 362 9.59 -6.96 22.53
CA LEU A 362 9.16 -7.25 23.89
C LEU A 362 8.81 -8.72 24.11
N TYR A 363 8.09 -9.32 23.16
CA TYR A 363 7.77 -10.74 23.17
C TYR A 363 9.04 -11.59 23.09
N LEU A 364 9.97 -11.24 22.19
CA LEU A 364 11.28 -11.91 22.08
C LEU A 364 12.18 -11.65 23.29
N CYS A 365 12.18 -10.46 23.90
CA CYS A 365 12.91 -10.17 25.14
C CYS A 365 12.38 -10.98 26.32
N VAL A 366 11.06 -11.01 26.55
CA VAL A 366 10.44 -11.78 27.64
C VAL A 366 10.66 -13.29 27.44
N HIS A 367 10.59 -13.79 26.19
CA HIS A 367 10.83 -15.21 25.92
C HIS A 367 12.31 -15.60 26.04
N ARG A 368 13.24 -14.71 25.64
CA ARG A 368 14.69 -14.95 25.72
C ARG A 368 15.22 -14.77 27.15
N MET A 369 14.70 -13.82 27.92
CA MET A 369 14.98 -13.71 29.38
C MET A 369 14.40 -14.91 30.16
N ARG A 370 13.21 -15.42 29.82
CA ARG A 370 12.66 -16.67 30.42
C ARG A 370 13.52 -17.90 30.12
N ARG A 371 14.05 -18.05 28.90
CA ARG A 371 14.96 -19.15 28.56
C ARG A 371 16.30 -19.07 29.29
N VAL A 372 16.84 -17.87 29.50
CA VAL A 372 18.09 -17.68 30.25
C VAL A 372 17.89 -17.98 31.74
N HIS A 373 16.75 -17.58 32.33
CA HIS A 373 16.46 -17.89 33.73
C HIS A 373 16.26 -19.41 33.98
N GLN A 374 15.69 -20.13 33.02
CA GLN A 374 15.60 -21.60 33.05
C GLN A 374 16.96 -22.29 32.81
N SER A 375 17.85 -21.69 32.01
CA SER A 375 19.20 -22.21 31.75
C SER A 375 20.15 -22.04 32.94
N VAL A 376 20.02 -20.96 33.71
CA VAL A 376 20.83 -20.72 34.92
C VAL A 376 20.42 -21.68 36.05
N HIS A 377 19.12 -21.97 36.20
CA HIS A 377 18.65 -22.97 37.16
C HIS A 377 18.96 -24.44 36.79
N HIS A 378 19.33 -24.73 35.53
CA HIS A 378 19.77 -26.07 35.12
C HIS A 378 21.29 -26.28 35.19
N HIS A 379 22.09 -25.20 35.30
CA HIS A 379 23.54 -25.31 35.45
C HIS A 379 23.99 -25.45 36.91
N ASP A 380 23.20 -24.97 37.87
CA ASP A 380 23.55 -25.05 39.31
C ASP A 380 23.26 -26.42 39.95
N ASN A 381 22.55 -27.34 39.28
CA ASN A 381 22.22 -28.66 39.82
C ASN A 381 23.17 -29.81 39.39
N ASN A 382 24.19 -29.53 38.57
CA ASN A 382 25.13 -30.55 38.08
C ASN A 382 26.57 -30.46 38.64
N TYR A 383 26.83 -29.58 39.62
CA TYR A 383 28.14 -29.46 40.28
C TYR A 383 28.20 -30.03 41.70
N ALA A 384 27.20 -30.82 42.12
CA ALA A 384 27.13 -31.40 43.47
C ALA A 384 27.45 -32.91 43.54
N LEU A 385 28.27 -33.49 42.66
CA LEU A 385 28.70 -34.90 42.77
C LEU A 385 30.08 -35.15 42.14
N ARG A 386 31.18 -34.65 42.73
CA ARG A 386 32.51 -35.27 42.63
C ARG A 386 33.28 -35.04 43.93
N ARG A 387 33.41 -36.12 44.71
CA ARG A 387 34.24 -36.22 45.92
C ARG A 387 35.70 -36.42 45.49
N GLU A 388 36.62 -35.73 46.14
CA GLU A 388 38.06 -36.04 46.17
C GLU A 388 38.52 -36.09 47.65
N PRO A 389 39.56 -36.88 47.99
CA PRO A 389 39.74 -37.49 49.30
C PRO A 389 40.54 -36.65 50.31
N LYS A 390 40.29 -36.88 51.60
CA LYS A 390 41.06 -36.29 52.73
C LYS A 390 42.48 -36.86 52.80
N PRO A 391 43.50 -36.03 53.13
CA PRO A 391 44.78 -36.55 53.59
C PRO A 391 44.72 -36.90 55.09
N SER A 392 45.28 -38.05 55.44
CA SER A 392 45.49 -38.54 56.80
C SER A 392 46.68 -37.84 57.47
N PHE A 393 46.52 -37.44 58.73
CA PHE A 393 47.64 -37.35 59.68
C PHE A 393 47.16 -37.82 61.07
N ASN A 394 47.85 -38.87 61.54
CA ASN A 394 47.95 -39.47 62.88
C ASN A 394 46.71 -39.67 63.75
#